data_AF-A0A6V7L8S9-F1
#
_entry.id   AF-A0A6V7L8S9-F1
#
_cell.length_a   1.000
_cell.length_b   1.000
_cell.length_c   1.000
_cell.angle_alpha   90.00
_cell.angle_beta   90.00
_cell.angle_gamma   90.00
#
_symmetry.space_group_name_H-M   'P 1'
#
loop_
_entity.id
_entity.type
_entity.pdbx_description
1 polymer ?
#
loop_
_entity_poly.entity_id
_entity_poly.type
_entity_poly.pdbx_seq_one_letter_code
_entity_poly.pdbx_strand_id
1 'polypeptide(L)'
;LYVFRHIRDYKILVCGGDGTIGWVLQCLDNVGQDSECSSPACAIVPLGTGNDLARVLCWGPGYTGGEDPLNLLRDVIDAEEIRLDRWTVVFHPQGEDDP
;
A
#
# COMPACT_ATOMS: atom_id res chain seq x y z
N LEU A 1 0.05 3.98 -12.39
CA LEU A 1 -1.38 3.66 -12.18
C LEU A 1 -2.27 4.02 -13.36
N TYR A 2 -2.02 5.13 -14.08
CA TYR A 2 -2.81 5.53 -15.26
C TYR A 2 -3.04 4.45 -16.33
N VAL A 3 -2.11 3.51 -16.51
CA VAL A 3 -2.23 2.36 -17.43
C VAL A 3 -3.39 1.42 -17.03
N PHE A 4 -3.70 1.31 -15.74
CA PHE A 4 -4.71 0.40 -15.20
C PHE A 4 -6.04 1.09 -14.88
N ARG A 5 -6.20 2.38 -15.23
CA ARG A 5 -7.38 3.18 -14.86
C ARG A 5 -8.71 2.67 -15.42
N HIS A 6 -8.68 1.82 -16.45
CA HIS A 6 -9.87 1.20 -17.06
C HIS A 6 -10.11 -0.24 -16.58
N ILE A 7 -9.32 -0.72 -15.62
CA ILE A 7 -9.53 -2.02 -15.00
C ILE A 7 -10.37 -1.78 -13.74
N ARG A 8 -11.54 -2.44 -13.68
CA ARG A 8 -12.49 -2.29 -12.56
C ARG A 8 -11.99 -2.95 -11.29
N ASP A 9 -11.40 -4.14 -11.42
CA ASP A 9 -11.02 -4.98 -10.29
C ASP A 9 -9.57 -5.44 -10.44
N TYR A 10 -8.72 -5.02 -9.50
CA TYR A 10 -7.35 -5.51 -9.39
C TYR A 10 -6.83 -5.36 -7.97
N LYS A 11 -5.88 -6.23 -7.60
CA LYS A 11 -5.09 -6.12 -6.37
C LYS A 11 -3.68 -5.64 -6.73
N ILE A 12 -3.06 -4.85 -5.87
CA ILE A 12 -1.69 -4.38 -6.02
C ILE A 12 -0.80 -5.19 -5.08
N LEU A 13 0.25 -5.82 -5.62
CA LEU A 13 1.29 -6.43 -4.80
C LEU A 13 2.47 -5.46 -4.69
N VAL A 14 2.81 -5.04 -3.46
CA VAL A 14 3.90 -4.12 -3.18
C VAL A 14 5.08 -4.87 -2.58
N CYS A 15 6.20 -4.92 -3.29
CA CYS A 15 7.43 -5.54 -2.82
C CYS A 15 8.34 -4.47 -2.20
N GLY A 16 8.42 -4.40 -0.87
CA GLY A 16 9.13 -3.35 -0.17
C GLY A 16 8.91 -3.37 1.34
N GLY A 17 9.20 -2.24 2.01
CA GLY A 17 8.88 -2.02 3.43
C GLY A 17 7.80 -0.94 3.61
N ASP A 18 7.64 -0.46 4.84
CA ASP A 18 6.61 0.51 5.23
C ASP A 18 6.66 1.81 4.41
N GLY A 19 7.86 2.29 4.08
CA GLY A 19 8.03 3.47 3.21
C GLY A 19 7.53 3.25 1.77
N THR A 20 7.72 2.05 1.22
CA THR A 20 7.31 1.71 -0.14
C THR A 20 5.78 1.64 -0.25
N ILE A 21 5.14 0.92 0.67
CA ILE A 21 3.68 0.83 0.71
C ILE A 21 3.04 2.20 1.00
N GLY A 22 3.64 3.01 1.88
CA GLY A 22 3.22 4.39 2.11
C GLY A 22 3.25 5.24 0.84
N TRP A 23 4.32 5.15 0.05
CA TRP A 23 4.41 5.85 -1.24
C TRP A 23 3.35 5.37 -2.24
N VAL A 24 3.12 4.06 -2.36
CA VAL A 24 2.08 3.50 -3.25
C VAL A 24 0.69 4.01 -2.86
N LEU A 25 0.36 3.99 -1.56
CA LEU A 25 -0.92 4.48 -1.05
C LEU A 25 -1.09 5.99 -1.30
N GLN A 26 -0.02 6.77 -1.11
CA GLN A 26 -0.04 8.21 -1.45
C GLN A 26 -0.24 8.44 -2.95
N CYS A 27 0.37 7.62 -3.81
CA CYS A 27 0.13 7.69 -5.25
C CYS A 27 -1.32 7.36 -5.62
N LEU A 28 -1.93 6.40 -4.94
CA LEU A 28 -3.34 6.04 -5.16
C LEU A 28 -4.28 7.21 -4.82
N ASP A 29 -4.00 7.96 -3.76
CA ASP A 29 -4.79 9.16 -3.41
C ASP A 29 -4.78 10.21 -4.50
N ASN A 30 -3.62 10.40 -5.13
CA ASN A 30 -3.44 11.42 -6.15
C ASN A 30 -4.11 11.04 -7.49
N VAL A 31 -4.21 9.74 -7.80
CA VAL A 31 -4.70 9.26 -9.11
C VAL A 31 -6.09 8.63 -9.06
N GLY A 32 -6.63 8.34 -7.87
CA GLY A 32 -7.87 7.57 -7.69
C GLY A 32 -9.11 8.22 -8.31
N GLN A 33 -9.10 9.55 -8.52
CA GLN A 33 -10.21 10.27 -9.15
C GLN A 33 -10.47 9.84 -10.60
N ASP A 34 -9.44 9.41 -11.33
CA ASP A 34 -9.52 9.07 -12.76
C ASP A 34 -9.54 7.56 -13.03
N SER A 35 -9.64 6.74 -11.98
CA SER A 35 -9.59 5.27 -12.06
C SER A 35 -10.96 4.64 -11.85
N GLU A 36 -11.34 3.67 -12.70
CA GLU A 36 -12.53 2.85 -12.52
C GLU A 36 -12.48 2.01 -11.23
N CYS A 37 -11.27 1.62 -10.79
CA CYS A 37 -11.04 1.07 -9.46
C CYS A 37 -10.61 2.20 -8.51
N SER A 38 -11.52 2.67 -7.67
CA SER A 38 -11.28 3.83 -6.78
C SER A 38 -10.40 3.50 -5.56
N SER A 39 -10.41 2.25 -5.09
CA SER A 39 -9.64 1.81 -3.93
C SER A 39 -9.20 0.35 -4.07
N PRO A 40 -8.17 0.07 -4.89
CA PRO A 40 -7.66 -1.30 -5.04
C PRO A 40 -6.99 -1.77 -3.74
N ALA A 41 -7.23 -3.02 -3.35
CA ALA A 41 -6.56 -3.64 -2.21
C ALA A 41 -5.05 -3.81 -2.48
N CYS A 42 -4.24 -3.65 -1.43
CA CYS A 42 -2.80 -3.79 -1.49
C CYS A 42 -2.32 -4.95 -0.61
N ALA A 43 -1.51 -5.83 -1.18
CA ALA A 43 -0.76 -6.86 -0.47
C ALA A 43 0.72 -6.49 -0.41
N ILE A 44 1.47 -7.06 0.55
CA ILE A 44 2.87 -6.70 0.80
C ILE A 44 3.76 -7.93 0.72
N VAL A 45 4.84 -7.85 -0.06
CA VAL A 45 6.01 -8.73 0.11
C VAL A 45 7.02 -7.96 0.94
N PRO A 46 7.28 -8.36 2.20
CA PRO A 46 8.10 -7.58 3.13
C PRO A 46 9.60 -7.68 2.78
N LEU A 47 10.07 -6.82 1.87
CA LEU A 47 11.47 -6.75 1.43
C LEU A 47 12.28 -5.67 2.17
N GLY A 48 11.64 -4.89 3.03
CA GLY A 48 12.26 -3.77 3.73
C GLY A 48 12.91 -4.14 5.07
N THR A 49 13.56 -3.14 5.68
CA THR A 49 14.05 -3.22 7.07
C THR A 49 12.94 -2.92 8.08
N GLY A 50 12.04 -1.99 7.75
CA GLY A 50 10.78 -1.74 8.46
C GLY A 50 9.62 -2.39 7.71
N ASN A 51 8.98 -3.38 8.34
CA ASN A 51 7.89 -4.19 7.79
C ASN A 51 6.72 -4.26 8.79
N ASP A 52 6.50 -3.20 9.56
CA ASP A 52 5.52 -3.21 10.65
C ASP A 52 4.10 -3.35 10.09
N LEU A 53 3.80 -2.72 8.94
CA LEU A 53 2.51 -2.88 8.29
C LEU A 53 2.33 -4.33 7.80
N ALA A 54 3.35 -4.95 7.24
CA ALA A 54 3.27 -6.36 6.83
C ALA A 54 3.02 -7.29 8.02
N ARG A 55 3.63 -7.02 9.18
CA ARG A 55 3.39 -7.80 10.42
C ARG A 55 1.96 -7.64 10.94
N VAL A 56 1.47 -6.40 10.99
CA VAL A 56 0.11 -6.10 11.46
C VAL A 56 -0.95 -6.69 10.53
N LEU A 57 -0.70 -6.66 9.23
CA LEU A 57 -1.59 -7.22 8.20
C LEU A 57 -1.31 -8.72 7.92
N CYS A 58 -0.48 -9.37 8.74
CA CYS A 58 -0.16 -10.80 8.65
C CYS A 58 0.50 -11.30 7.35
N TRP A 59 1.16 -10.42 6.58
CA TRP A 59 2.00 -10.77 5.42
C TRP A 59 3.39 -11.29 5.80
N GLY A 60 3.69 -11.32 7.10
CA GLY A 60 4.93 -11.87 7.64
C GLY A 60 6.00 -10.82 7.96
N PRO A 61 7.09 -11.25 8.62
CA PRO A 61 8.09 -10.35 9.18
C PRO A 61 9.15 -9.87 8.18
N GLY A 62 9.30 -10.58 7.06
CA GLY A 62 10.36 -10.39 6.07
C GLY A 62 10.39 -11.54 5.06
N TYR A 63 10.70 -11.24 3.80
CA TYR A 63 10.87 -12.20 2.73
C TYR A 63 12.29 -12.76 2.74
N THR A 64 12.43 -14.08 2.70
CA THR A 64 13.72 -14.76 2.78
C THR A 64 14.25 -15.23 1.42
N GLY A 65 13.46 -15.12 0.35
CA GLY A 65 13.84 -15.61 -0.98
C GLY A 65 13.57 -17.10 -1.21
N GLY A 66 13.12 -17.84 -0.19
CA GLY A 66 12.82 -19.27 -0.29
C GLY A 66 11.38 -19.60 -0.67
N GLU A 67 10.47 -18.62 -0.67
CA GLU A 67 9.05 -18.82 -0.95
C GLU A 67 8.82 -18.88 -2.48
N ASP A 68 7.97 -19.81 -2.92
CA ASP A 68 7.58 -19.93 -4.32
C ASP A 68 6.71 -18.73 -4.73
N PRO A 69 7.10 -17.94 -5.76
CA PRO A 69 6.30 -16.83 -6.25
C PRO A 69 4.85 -17.19 -6.58
N LEU A 70 4.57 -18.42 -7.04
CA LEU A 70 3.21 -18.85 -7.35
C LEU A 70 2.33 -19.00 -6.11
N ASN A 71 2.91 -19.44 -4.99
CA ASN A 71 2.18 -19.53 -3.72
C ASN A 71 1.91 -18.13 -3.18
N LEU A 72 2.88 -17.23 -3.25
CA LEU A 72 2.68 -15.84 -2.86
C LEU A 72 1.55 -15.16 -3.65
N LEU A 73 1.49 -15.38 -4.98
CA LEU A 73 0.40 -14.85 -5.80
C LEU A 73 -0.96 -15.47 -5.45
N ARG A 74 -1.01 -16.74 -5.06
CA ARG A 74 -2.24 -17.38 -4.56
C ARG A 74 -2.68 -16.77 -3.25
N ASP A 75 -1.76 -16.57 -2.32
CA ASP A 75 -2.06 -15.93 -1.03
C ASP A 75 -2.63 -14.52 -1.24
N VAL A 76 -2.13 -13.76 -2.22
CA VAL A 76 -2.68 -12.45 -2.59
C VAL A 76 -4.10 -12.53 -3.15
N ILE A 77 -4.37 -13.51 -4.01
CA ILE A 77 -5.69 -13.73 -4.60
C ILE A 77 -6.71 -14.08 -3.50
N ASP A 78 -6.34 -15.00 -2.61
CA ASP A 78 -7.23 -15.58 -1.59
C ASP A 78 -7.31 -14.75 -0.30
N ALA A 79 -6.41 -13.78 -0.10
CA ALA A 79 -6.39 -12.96 1.11
C ALA A 79 -7.67 -12.16 1.33
N GLU A 80 -8.06 -12.07 2.61
CA GLU A 80 -9.11 -11.21 3.11
C GLU A 80 -8.71 -9.73 2.96
N GLU A 81 -9.65 -8.92 2.48
CA GLU A 81 -9.46 -7.47 2.37
C GLU A 81 -9.87 -6.80 3.67
N ILE A 82 -8.97 -5.99 4.22
CA ILE A 82 -9.23 -5.22 5.43
C ILE A 82 -9.08 -3.72 5.16
N ARG A 83 -9.90 -2.93 5.87
CA ARG A 83 -9.83 -1.46 5.77
C ARG A 83 -8.66 -0.94 6.58
N LEU A 84 -7.89 -0.04 5.96
CA LEU A 84 -6.76 0.64 6.58
C LEU A 84 -7.09 2.12 6.73
N ASP A 85 -7.16 2.60 7.97
CA ASP A 85 -7.31 4.03 8.24
C ASP A 85 -5.99 4.75 7.92
N ARG A 86 -6.09 5.87 7.20
CA ARG A 86 -4.93 6.69 6.83
C ARG A 86 -5.16 8.13 7.23
N TRP A 87 -4.13 8.75 7.79
CA TRP A 87 -4.20 10.11 8.32
C TRP A 87 -3.39 11.06 7.43
N THR A 88 -4.00 12.18 7.05
CA THR A 88 -3.30 13.29 6.41
C THR A 88 -2.89 14.28 7.48
N VAL A 89 -1.58 14.44 7.68
CA VAL A 89 -1.02 15.38 8.65
C VAL A 89 -0.57 16.64 7.92
N VAL A 90 -1.13 17.79 8.29
CA VAL A 90 -0.78 19.09 7.73
C VAL A 90 -0.03 19.89 8.78
N PHE A 91 1.19 20.33 8.46
CA PHE A 91 2.00 21.16 9.33
C PHE A 91 1.86 22.63 8.93
N HIS A 92 1.51 23.49 9.88
CA HIS A 92 1.53 24.93 9.69
C HIS A 92 2.79 25.49 10.38
N PRO A 93 3.68 26.18 9.66
CA PRO A 93 4.76 26.90 10.31
C PRO A 93 4.13 27.98 11.20
N GLN A 94 4.65 28.11 12.42
CA GLN A 94 4.22 29.14 13.35
C GLN A 94 4.69 30.49 12.81
N GLY A 95 3.78 31.28 12.26
CA GLY A 95 4.05 32.67 11.89
C GLY A 95 4.16 33.51 13.15
N GLU A 96 5.14 34.41 13.17
CA GLU A 96 5.25 35.52 14.13
C GLU A 96 3.88 36.18 14.33
N ASP A 97 3.57 36.52 15.57
CA ASP A 97 2.30 37.12 16.00
C ASP A 97 1.83 38.19 14.98
N ASP A 98 0.69 37.93 14.34
CA ASP A 98 -0.02 38.89 13.50
C ASP A 98 -0.43 40.08 14.42
N PRO A 99 -0.09 41.35 14.07
CA PRO A 99 -0.18 42.50 14.98
C PRO A 99 -1.60 42.87 15.44
#